data_AF-A0A935SX88-F1
#
_entry.id   AF-A0A935SX88-F1
#
_cell.length_a   1.000
_cell.length_b   1.000
_cell.length_c   1.000
_cell.angle_alpha   90.00
_cell.angle_beta   90.00
_cell.angle_gamma   90.00
#
_symmetry.space_group_name_H-M   'P 1'
#
loop_
_entity.id
_entity.type
_entity.pdbx_description
1 polymer ?
#
loop_
_entity_poly.entity_id
_entity_poly.type
_entity_poly.pdbx_seq_one_letter_code
_entity_poly.pdbx_strand_id
1 'polypeptide(L)'
;MSRKFHVRERTFLNLHADMRAYIIAIVEDTRHIHSCCRNHRYHGEIVLKMSDCFDDIALDFDLSNKDERENSLFKIRKIVEVLTAFRDALEIEAASFEDRETVNLHERAMSAVH
;
A
#
# COMPACT_ATOMS: atom_id res chain seq x y z
N MET A 1 13.59 27.30 -1.83
CA MET A 1 14.32 26.04 -1.56
C MET A 1 13.46 24.88 -2.04
N SER A 2 14.04 23.83 -2.61
CA SER A 2 13.29 22.62 -2.98
C SER A 2 12.86 21.86 -1.72
N ARG A 3 11.61 21.35 -1.67
CA ARG A 3 11.16 20.47 -0.59
C ARG A 3 12.02 19.20 -0.55
N LYS A 4 12.27 18.71 0.66
CA LYS A 4 12.97 17.43 0.91
C LYS A 4 11.95 16.41 1.38
N PHE A 5 12.15 15.15 1.03
CA PHE A 5 11.22 14.07 1.35
C PHE A 5 11.99 12.90 1.94
N HIS A 6 11.44 12.27 2.98
CA HIS A 6 11.88 10.95 3.44
C HIS A 6 11.42 9.86 2.47
N VAL A 7 10.22 10.01 1.90
CA VAL A 7 9.69 9.19 0.81
C VAL A 7 8.85 10.06 -0.11
N ARG A 8 8.96 9.82 -1.41
CA ARG A 8 8.10 10.40 -2.44
C ARG A 8 8.04 9.42 -3.62
N GLU A 9 7.18 8.43 -3.49
CA GLU A 9 7.07 7.31 -4.42
C GLU A 9 5.67 7.26 -5.03
N ARG A 10 5.62 6.91 -6.31
CA ARG A 10 4.41 6.49 -7.01
C ARG A 10 4.72 5.22 -7.78
N THR A 11 3.97 4.17 -7.47
CA THR A 11 4.21 2.83 -8.02
C THR A 11 2.90 2.29 -8.60
N PHE A 12 2.95 1.78 -9.82
CA PHE A 12 1.81 1.14 -10.47
C PHE A 12 1.71 -0.31 -10.01
N LEU A 13 0.48 -0.78 -9.77
CA LEU A 13 0.24 -2.11 -9.19
C LEU A 13 -0.02 -3.19 -10.25
N ASN A 14 -0.39 -2.79 -11.46
CA ASN A 14 -0.65 -3.74 -12.54
C ASN A 14 0.64 -4.05 -13.30
N LEU A 15 0.77 -5.30 -13.75
CA LEU A 15 1.81 -5.70 -14.70
C LEU A 15 1.68 -4.95 -16.03
N HIS A 16 0.45 -4.64 -16.43
CA HIS A 16 0.15 -3.86 -17.63
C HIS A 16 -0.08 -2.39 -17.27
N ALA A 17 0.77 -1.52 -17.81
CA ALA A 17 0.83 -0.10 -17.45
C ALA A 17 -0.33 0.76 -17.99
N ASP A 18 -1.19 0.19 -18.84
CA ASP A 18 -2.42 0.82 -19.32
C ASP A 18 -3.54 0.82 -18.25
N MET A 19 -3.42 -0.04 -17.24
CA MET A 19 -4.35 -0.13 -16.13
C MET A 19 -3.95 0.80 -14.97
N ARG A 20 -4.93 1.45 -14.34
CA ARG A 20 -4.72 2.62 -13.46
C ARG A 20 -4.60 2.32 -11.97
N ALA A 21 -4.25 1.10 -11.55
CA ALA A 21 -4.00 0.81 -10.14
C ALA A 21 -2.63 1.34 -9.71
N TYR A 22 -2.56 2.01 -8.57
CA TYR A 22 -1.33 2.64 -8.09
C TYR A 22 -1.30 2.76 -6.56
N ILE A 23 -0.11 2.98 -6.03
CA ILE A 23 0.14 3.49 -4.68
C ILE A 23 0.97 4.77 -4.77
N ILE A 24 0.61 5.77 -3.97
CA ILE A 24 1.39 6.98 -3.75
C ILE A 24 1.73 7.04 -2.26
N ALA A 25 3.01 7.18 -1.95
CA ALA A 25 3.52 7.35 -0.58
C ALA A 25 4.43 8.59 -0.52
N ILE A 26 4.04 9.57 0.30
CA ILE A 26 4.78 10.81 0.48
C ILE A 26 4.90 11.10 1.97
N VAL A 27 6.12 11.36 2.42
CA VAL A 27 6.40 11.94 3.74
C VAL A 27 7.49 13.00 3.56
N GLU A 28 7.10 14.26 3.69
CA GLU A 28 8.02 15.40 3.65
C GLU A 28 8.99 15.38 4.84
N ASP A 29 10.27 15.68 4.57
CA ASP A 29 11.28 15.91 5.59
C ASP A 29 11.21 17.35 6.08
N THR A 30 10.54 17.54 7.22
CA THR A 30 10.33 18.85 7.85
C THR A 30 11.36 19.19 8.93
N ARG A 31 12.44 18.41 9.09
CA ARG A 31 13.42 18.61 10.18
C ARG A 31 14.15 19.96 10.14
N HIS A 32 14.20 20.58 8.97
CA HIS A 32 14.80 21.90 8.74
C HIS A 32 13.83 23.06 9.02
N ILE A 33 12.56 22.76 9.29
CA ILE A 33 11.52 23.76 9.51
C ILE A 33 11.45 24.07 11.00
N HIS A 34 11.70 25.33 11.34
CA HIS A 34 11.56 25.83 12.70
C HIS A 34 10.21 26.52 12.84
N SER A 35 9.31 25.96 13.65
CA SER A 35 8.05 26.63 13.98
C SER A 35 8.30 27.68 15.06
N CYS A 36 8.21 28.97 14.72
CA CYS A 36 8.42 30.06 15.68
C CYS A 36 7.23 30.23 16.65
N CYS A 37 6.01 29.85 16.27
CA CYS A 37 4.84 29.91 17.14
C CYS A 37 3.71 28.97 16.67
N ARG A 38 2.71 28.75 17.54
CA ARG A 38 1.59 27.83 17.33
C ARG A 38 0.75 28.16 16.08
N ASN A 39 0.68 29.44 15.69
CA ASN A 39 -0.09 29.90 14.52
C ASN A 39 0.66 29.76 13.19
N HIS A 40 1.96 29.44 13.22
CA HIS A 40 2.79 29.17 12.05
C HIS A 40 3.30 27.72 12.04
N ARG A 41 2.51 26.78 12.57
CA ARG A 41 2.85 25.37 12.45
C ARG A 41 2.70 24.94 11.01
N TYR A 42 3.83 24.64 10.39
CA TYR A 42 3.85 23.93 9.13
C TYR A 42 3.50 22.47 9.37
N HIS A 43 2.45 22.00 8.69
CA HIS A 43 2.11 20.59 8.63
C HIS A 43 2.72 20.05 7.33
N GLY A 44 3.74 19.19 7.47
CA GLY A 44 4.41 18.60 6.32
C GLY A 44 3.44 17.80 5.45
N GLU A 45 3.81 17.63 4.18
CA GLU A 45 3.05 16.78 3.26
C GLU A 45 3.19 15.30 3.66
N ILE A 46 2.07 14.69 4.07
CA ILE A 46 1.98 13.27 4.40
C ILE A 46 0.81 12.68 3.61
N VAL A 47 1.10 11.74 2.71
CA VAL A 47 0.09 11.13 1.83
C VAL A 47 0.35 9.64 1.73
N LEU A 48 -0.69 8.85 1.98
CA LEU A 48 -0.76 7.46 1.55
C LEU A 48 -2.07 7.26 0.80
N LYS A 49 -1.97 7.03 -0.52
CA LYS A 49 -3.12 6.83 -1.39
C LYS A 49 -2.94 5.57 -2.23
N MET A 50 -4.00 4.81 -2.42
CA MET A 50 -4.04 3.60 -3.24
C MET A 50 -5.24 3.65 -4.19
N SER A 51 -5.12 3.02 -5.35
CA SER A 51 -6.22 2.83 -6.30
C SER A 51 -6.16 1.44 -6.92
N ASP A 52 -7.32 0.86 -7.22
CA ASP A 52 -7.48 -0.47 -7.85
C ASP A 52 -8.01 -0.40 -9.30
N CYS A 53 -7.84 0.76 -9.96
CA CYS A 53 -8.36 1.14 -11.28
C CYS A 53 -9.76 1.79 -11.27
N PHE A 54 -10.57 1.54 -10.25
CA PHE A 54 -11.94 2.04 -10.17
C PHE A 54 -12.14 2.96 -8.97
N ASP A 55 -11.65 2.52 -7.81
CA ASP A 55 -11.79 3.23 -6.56
C ASP A 55 -10.43 3.76 -6.06
N ASP A 56 -10.52 4.75 -5.18
CA ASP A 56 -9.38 5.38 -4.51
C ASP A 56 -9.58 5.26 -3.00
N ILE A 57 -8.53 4.84 -2.29
CA ILE A 57 -8.47 4.88 -0.82
C ILE A 57 -7.34 5.84 -0.43
N ALA A 58 -7.64 6.83 0.40
CA ALA A 58 -6.67 7.75 0.96
C ALA A 58 -6.70 7.66 2.49
N LEU A 59 -5.52 7.52 3.10
CA LEU A 59 -5.37 7.40 4.55
C LEU A 59 -4.73 8.66 5.12
N ASP A 60 -5.30 9.14 6.23
CA ASP A 60 -4.83 10.33 6.93
C ASP A 60 -3.94 9.98 8.12
N PHE A 61 -2.84 10.71 8.24
CA PHE A 61 -1.80 10.56 9.24
C PHE A 61 -1.45 11.92 9.82
N ASP A 62 -1.98 12.21 11.02
CA ASP A 62 -1.63 13.42 11.75
C ASP A 62 -0.44 13.16 12.70
N LEU A 63 0.54 14.07 12.68
CA LEU A 63 1.70 14.08 13.57
C LEU A 63 1.73 15.33 14.49
N SER A 64 0.64 16.11 14.53
CA SER A 64 0.54 17.42 15.16
C SER A 64 0.77 17.41 16.68
N ASN A 65 0.44 16.31 17.35
CA ASN A 65 0.55 16.12 18.79
C ASN A 65 0.99 14.69 19.14
N LYS A 66 1.21 14.42 20.42
CA LYS A 66 1.78 13.14 20.88
C LYS A 66 0.86 11.96 20.55
N ASP A 67 -0.41 12.08 20.89
CA ASP A 67 -1.39 11.01 20.75
C ASP A 67 -1.63 10.70 19.27
N GLU A 68 -1.72 11.74 18.43
CA GLU A 68 -1.84 11.55 16.98
C GLU A 68 -0.59 10.92 16.36
N ARG A 69 0.62 11.27 16.83
CA ARG A 69 1.85 10.58 16.41
C ARG A 69 1.81 9.09 16.77
N GLU A 70 1.43 8.76 18.00
CA GLU A 70 1.33 7.37 18.45
C GLU A 70 0.29 6.60 17.64
N ASN A 71 -0.89 7.20 17.42
CA ASN A 71 -1.97 6.65 16.61
C ASN A 71 -1.55 6.44 15.14
N SER A 72 -0.98 7.45 14.50
CA SER A 72 -0.49 7.38 13.11
C SER A 72 0.58 6.30 12.93
N LEU A 73 1.53 6.19 13.87
CA LEU A 73 2.55 5.13 13.85
C LEU A 73 1.95 3.74 14.09
N PHE A 74 0.94 3.63 14.97
CA PHE A 74 0.23 2.37 15.18
C PHE A 74 -0.55 1.94 13.93
N LYS A 75 -1.29 2.87 13.29
CA LYS A 75 -2.04 2.65 12.05
C LYS A 75 -1.15 2.06 10.96
N ILE A 76 -0.03 2.70 10.65
CA ILE A 76 0.85 2.23 9.54
C ILE A 76 1.47 0.87 9.86
N ARG A 77 1.86 0.61 11.12
CA ARG A 77 2.37 -0.70 11.53
C ARG A 77 1.32 -1.79 11.33
N LYS A 78 0.07 -1.53 11.72
CA LYS A 78 -1.04 -2.49 11.54
C LYS A 78 -1.39 -2.72 10.08
N ILE A 79 -1.35 -1.67 9.25
CA ILE A 79 -1.54 -1.82 7.80
C ILE A 79 -0.46 -2.74 7.22
N VAL A 80 0.82 -2.52 7.54
CA VAL A 80 1.91 -3.37 7.05
C VAL A 80 1.77 -4.81 7.52
N GLU A 81 1.43 -5.03 8.80
CA GLU A 81 1.20 -6.35 9.37
C GLU A 81 0.09 -7.11 8.64
N VAL A 82 -1.07 -6.47 8.45
CA VAL A 82 -2.23 -7.11 7.81
C VAL A 82 -1.99 -7.33 6.31
N LEU A 83 -1.41 -6.36 5.60
CA LEU A 83 -1.10 -6.52 4.17
C LEU A 83 -0.06 -7.61 3.91
N THR A 84 0.90 -7.78 4.83
CA THR A 84 1.88 -8.87 4.75
C THR A 84 1.20 -10.22 4.94
N ALA A 85 0.37 -10.36 5.97
CA ALA A 85 -0.41 -11.59 6.20
C ALA A 85 -1.36 -11.90 5.02
N PHE A 86 -1.97 -10.87 4.44
CA PHE A 86 -2.83 -11.00 3.27
C PHE A 86 -2.06 -11.47 2.03
N ARG A 87 -0.86 -10.91 1.76
CA ARG A 87 0.03 -11.39 0.69
C ARG A 87 0.35 -12.87 0.89
N ASP A 88 0.80 -13.25 2.08
CA ASP A 88 1.22 -14.63 2.36
C ASP A 88 0.05 -15.61 2.16
N ALA A 89 -1.17 -15.22 2.56
CA ALA A 89 -2.37 -16.02 2.32
C ALA A 89 -2.75 -16.10 0.83
N LEU A 90 -2.61 -15.01 0.07
CA LEU A 90 -2.87 -15.00 -1.37
C LEU A 90 -1.93 -15.94 -2.13
N GLU A 91 -0.65 -15.99 -1.76
CA GLU A 91 0.32 -16.90 -2.38
C GLU A 91 -0.05 -18.39 -2.16
N ILE A 92 -0.54 -18.72 -0.96
CA ILE A 92 -1.04 -20.07 -0.64
C ILE A 92 -2.27 -20.42 -1.48
N GLU A 93 -3.24 -19.51 -1.60
CA GLU A 93 -4.44 -19.76 -2.39
C GLU A 93 -4.11 -19.86 -3.88
N ALA A 94 -3.20 -19.02 -4.40
CA ALA A 94 -2.75 -19.09 -5.78
C ALA A 94 -2.15 -20.47 -6.13
N ALA A 95 -1.26 -20.99 -5.28
CA ALA A 95 -0.73 -22.35 -5.45
C ALA A 95 -1.82 -23.42 -5.41
N SER A 96 -2.81 -23.27 -4.53
CA SER A 96 -3.96 -24.18 -4.46
C SER A 96 -4.80 -24.18 -5.74
N PHE A 97 -4.91 -23.03 -6.42
CA PHE A 97 -5.56 -22.95 -7.73
C PHE A 97 -4.80 -23.70 -8.81
N GLU A 98 -3.48 -23.53 -8.88
CA GLU A 98 -2.62 -24.23 -9.84
C GLU A 98 -2.74 -25.76 -9.67
N ASP A 99 -2.72 -26.25 -8.43
CA ASP A 99 -2.91 -27.68 -8.13
C ASP A 99 -4.28 -28.19 -8.61
N ARG A 100 -5.36 -27.43 -8.38
CA ARG A 100 -6.70 -27.80 -8.86
C ARG A 100 -6.78 -27.83 -10.39
N GLU A 101 -6.16 -26.87 -11.06
CA GLU A 101 -6.14 -26.83 -12.53
C GLU A 101 -5.39 -28.02 -13.14
N THR A 102 -4.24 -28.39 -12.56
CA THR A 102 -3.46 -29.55 -13.03
C THR A 102 -4.22 -30.87 -12.85
N VAL A 103 -4.88 -31.07 -11.70
CA VAL A 103 -5.75 -32.24 -11.46
C VAL A 103 -6.88 -32.29 -12.49
N ASN A 104 -7.58 -31.18 -12.72
CA ASN A 104 -8.67 -31.11 -13.70
C ASN A 104 -8.20 -31.42 -15.13
N LEU A 105 -7.00 -30.97 -15.52
CA LEU A 105 -6.42 -31.29 -16.84
C LEU A 105 -6.10 -32.78 -16.97
N HIS A 106 -5.53 -33.40 -15.92
CA HIS A 106 -5.25 -34.83 -15.88
C HIS A 106 -6.54 -35.67 -15.97
N GLU A 107 -7.57 -35.32 -15.21
CA GLU A 107 -8.87 -36.02 -15.26
C GLU A 107 -9.52 -35.93 -16.65
N ARG A 108 -9.47 -34.76 -17.30
CA ARG A 108 -9.95 -34.57 -18.67
C ARG A 108 -9.17 -35.40 -19.67
N ALA A 109 -7.83 -35.45 -19.55
CA ALA A 109 -6.99 -36.27 -20.42
C ALA A 109 -7.28 -37.77 -20.27
N MET A 110 -7.47 -38.26 -19.04
CA MET A 110 -7.83 -39.66 -18.79
C MET A 110 -9.24 -40.01 -19.30
N SER A 111 -10.20 -39.08 -19.21
CA SER A 111 -11.56 -39.30 -19.69
C SER A 111 -11.68 -39.29 -21.23
N ALA A 112 -10.73 -38.68 -21.94
CA ALA A 112 -10.70 -38.62 -23.41
C ALA A 112 -10.06 -39.85 -24.07
N VAL A 113 -9.49 -40.76 -23.29
CA VAL A 113 -8.79 -41.98 -23.75
C VAL A 113 -9.70 -43.23 -23.67
N HIS A 114 -10.92 -43.08 -23.16
CA HIS A 114 -11.98 -44.11 -23.15
C HIS A 114 -13.10 -43.77 -24.13
#